data_AF-F6HRD4-F1
#
_entry.id   AF-F6HRD4-F1
#
_cell.length_a   1.000
_cell.length_b   1.000
_cell.length_c   1.000
_cell.angle_alpha   90.00
_cell.angle_beta   90.00
_cell.angle_gamma   90.00
#
_symmetry.space_group_name_H-M   'P 1'
#
loop_
_entity.id
_entity.type
_entity.pdbx_description
1 polymer ?
#
loop_
_entity_poly.entity_id
_entity_poly.type
_entity_poly.pdbx_seq_one_letter_code
_entity_poly.pdbx_strand_id
1 'polypeptide(L)'
;MRVDLLNSVQVLKRDVARVNGQLAVSRAFGDKNLKSHLRSDPDVQYADIDADTEFLILASDGLWKVLSNEEAIDIARKTRDPQKAAKQLVAEALNRESKDDISCIVVRFRG
;
A
#
# COMPACT_ATOMS: atom_id res chain seq x y z
N MET A 1 -3.53 1.06 8.17
CA MET A 1 -4.15 0.78 9.48
C MET A 1 -4.33 -0.73 9.62
N ARG A 2 -3.67 -1.37 10.59
CA ARG A 2 -3.80 -2.83 10.77
C ARG A 2 -5.21 -3.19 11.27
N VAL A 3 -5.68 -4.37 10.88
CA VAL A 3 -7.03 -4.88 11.19
C VAL A 3 -7.18 -5.21 12.67
N ASP A 4 -6.08 -5.51 13.36
CA ASP A 4 -5.92 -5.91 14.77
C ASP A 4 -6.49 -4.95 15.84
N LEU A 5 -6.87 -3.72 15.48
CA LEU A 5 -7.42 -2.72 16.42
C LEU A 5 -8.95 -2.71 16.53
N LEU A 6 -9.66 -3.61 15.84
CA LEU A 6 -11.13 -3.69 15.88
C LEU A 6 -11.61 -4.83 16.79
N ASN A 7 -12.68 -4.59 17.56
CA ASN A 7 -13.26 -5.57 18.49
C ASN A 7 -13.89 -6.81 17.81
N SER A 8 -14.00 -6.81 16.48
CA SER A 8 -14.68 -7.86 15.68
C SER A 8 -13.71 -8.65 14.77
N VAL A 9 -12.43 -8.64 15.12
CA VAL A 9 -11.36 -9.28 14.34
C VAL A 9 -11.30 -10.75 14.69
N GLN A 10 -11.34 -11.60 13.66
CA GLN A 10 -11.05 -13.02 13.81
C GLN A 10 -9.75 -13.33 13.09
N VAL A 11 -8.81 -13.97 13.80
CA VAL A 11 -7.57 -14.50 13.23
C VAL A 11 -7.75 -16.00 13.05
N LEU A 12 -8.01 -16.44 11.82
CA LEU A 12 -8.04 -17.86 11.49
C LEU A 12 -6.60 -18.37 11.34
N LYS A 13 -6.32 -19.55 11.91
CA LYS A 13 -4.95 -20.08 12.01
C LYS A 13 -4.35 -20.29 10.60
N ARG A 14 -3.34 -19.47 10.25
CA ARG A 14 -2.64 -19.34 8.94
C ARG A 14 -3.23 -18.34 7.93
N ASP A 15 -4.14 -17.46 8.35
CA ASP A 15 -4.70 -16.40 7.48
C ASP A 15 -4.36 -15.00 8.01
N VAL A 16 -4.53 -13.97 7.18
CA VAL A 16 -4.46 -12.56 7.58
C VAL A 16 -5.64 -12.21 8.49
N ALA A 17 -5.47 -11.23 9.37
CA ALA A 17 -6.54 -10.74 10.23
C ALA A 17 -7.70 -10.19 9.37
N ARG A 18 -8.94 -10.64 9.64
CA ARG A 18 -10.13 -10.24 8.88
C ARG A 18 -11.24 -9.69 9.77
N VAL A 19 -11.93 -8.66 9.29
CA VAL A 19 -13.18 -8.15 9.86
C VAL A 19 -14.29 -9.18 9.61
N ASN A 20 -14.87 -9.71 10.69
CA ASN A 20 -15.89 -10.76 10.65
C ASN A 20 -15.50 -11.98 9.78
N GLY A 21 -14.20 -12.29 9.70
CA GLY A 21 -13.68 -13.40 8.87
C GLY A 21 -13.73 -13.17 7.35
N GLN A 22 -14.15 -11.99 6.88
CA GLN A 22 -14.37 -11.72 5.44
C GLN A 22 -13.31 -10.81 4.84
N LEU A 23 -13.15 -9.59 5.37
CA LEU A 23 -12.29 -8.56 4.76
C LEU A 23 -10.98 -8.40 5.50
N ALA A 24 -9.86 -8.45 4.77
CA ALA A 24 -8.51 -8.23 5.31
C ALA A 24 -8.15 -6.73 5.50
N VAL A 25 -9.17 -5.86 5.56
CA VAL A 25 -9.04 -4.41 5.76
C VAL A 25 -10.08 -3.93 6.77
N SER A 26 -9.73 -2.88 7.52
CA SER A 26 -10.60 -2.22 8.51
C SER A 26 -11.30 -0.97 7.97
N ARG A 27 -10.92 -0.52 6.77
CA ARG A 27 -11.52 0.61 6.06
C ARG A 27 -11.69 0.26 4.58
N ALA A 28 -12.86 0.55 4.02
CA ALA A 28 -13.10 0.48 2.58
C ALA A 28 -14.36 1.26 2.18
N PHE A 29 -14.42 1.65 0.90
CA PHE A 29 -15.69 2.00 0.26
C PHE A 29 -16.50 0.73 -0.04
N GLY A 30 -17.82 0.82 -0.19
CA GLY A 30 -18.66 -0.35 -0.46
C GLY A 30 -18.92 -1.22 0.78
N ASP A 31 -19.06 -2.54 0.59
CA ASP A 31 -19.26 -3.54 1.67
C ASP A 31 -20.35 -3.17 2.68
N LYS A 32 -21.53 -2.79 2.18
CA LYS A 32 -22.66 -2.28 2.96
C LYS A 32 -23.00 -3.15 4.18
N ASN A 33 -22.94 -4.47 4.01
CA ASN A 33 -23.28 -5.45 5.05
C ASN A 33 -22.27 -5.48 6.22
N LEU A 34 -21.08 -4.90 6.04
CA LEU A 34 -20.02 -4.87 7.05
C LEU A 34 -19.81 -3.49 7.68
N LYS A 35 -20.61 -2.48 7.31
CA LYS A 35 -20.42 -1.08 7.75
C LYS A 35 -20.51 -0.83 9.26
N SER A 36 -21.11 -1.73 10.02
CA SER A 36 -21.08 -1.67 11.49
C SER A 36 -19.68 -1.91 12.07
N HIS A 37 -18.79 -2.54 11.30
CA HIS A 37 -17.42 -2.90 11.71
C HIS A 37 -16.34 -2.39 10.74
N LEU A 38 -16.75 -1.79 9.62
CA LEU A 38 -15.89 -1.34 8.53
C LEU A 38 -16.13 0.14 8.25
N ARG A 39 -15.10 0.95 8.50
CA ARG A 39 -15.17 2.40 8.30
C ARG A 39 -14.98 2.77 6.82
N SER A 40 -15.54 3.92 6.40
CA SER A 40 -15.35 4.46 5.05
C SER A 40 -14.71 5.84 5.03
N ASP A 41 -14.49 6.45 6.20
CA ASP A 41 -13.73 7.68 6.27
C ASP A 41 -12.23 7.39 6.03
N PRO A 42 -11.52 8.26 5.30
CA PRO A 42 -10.09 8.12 5.09
C PRO A 42 -9.30 8.51 6.34
N ASP A 43 -8.06 8.06 6.41
CA ASP A 43 -7.04 8.69 7.25
C ASP A 43 -6.37 9.80 6.42
N VAL A 44 -6.36 11.03 6.95
CA VAL A 44 -5.90 12.22 6.21
C VAL A 44 -4.69 12.77 6.94
N GLN A 45 -3.57 12.85 6.22
CA GLN A 45 -2.30 13.39 6.70
C GLN A 45 -1.86 14.50 5.76
N TYR A 46 -1.27 15.56 6.32
CA TYR A 46 -0.67 16.65 5.57
C TYR A 46 0.84 16.59 5.76
N ALA A 47 1.60 16.73 4.68
CA ALA A 47 3.05 16.80 4.70
C ALA A 47 3.48 17.89 3.72
N ASP A 48 4.39 18.74 4.16
CA ASP A 48 4.99 19.76 3.31
C ASP A 48 6.03 19.12 2.37
N ILE A 49 6.08 19.61 1.13
CA ILE A 49 7.12 19.23 0.17
C ILE A 49 8.21 20.29 0.26
N ASP A 50 9.40 19.87 0.66
CA ASP A 50 10.58 20.72 0.77
C ASP A 50 11.68 20.31 -0.22
N ALA A 51 12.84 20.96 -0.12
CA ALA A 51 13.99 20.71 -0.99
C ALA A 51 14.59 19.30 -0.82
N ASP A 52 14.35 18.64 0.30
CA ASP A 52 14.85 17.28 0.59
C ASP A 52 13.87 16.20 0.13
N THR A 53 12.65 16.59 -0.28
CA THR A 53 11.60 15.68 -0.73
C THR A 53 11.80 15.29 -2.20
N GLU A 54 12.44 14.15 -2.46
CA GLU A 54 12.78 13.73 -3.83
C GLU A 54 11.58 13.22 -4.65
N PHE A 55 10.74 12.37 -4.04
CA PHE A 55 9.61 11.71 -4.71
C PHE A 55 8.62 11.09 -3.74
N LEU A 56 7.42 10.80 -4.26
CA LEU A 56 6.36 10.04 -3.61
C LEU A 56 6.12 8.73 -4.37
N ILE A 57 5.99 7.62 -3.64
CA ILE A 57 5.55 6.32 -4.17
C ILE A 57 4.18 5.99 -3.59
N LEU A 58 3.20 5.74 -4.44
CA LEU A 58 1.88 5.20 -4.07
C LEU A 58 1.69 3.87 -4.78
N ALA A 59 1.40 2.80 -4.05
CA ALA A 59 1.23 1.48 -4.65
C ALA A 59 0.20 0.62 -3.91
N SER A 60 -0.35 -0.37 -4.59
CA SER A 60 -1.18 -1.42 -3.98
C SER A 60 -0.35 -2.33 -3.06
N ASP A 61 -1.04 -3.06 -2.18
CA ASP A 61 -0.40 -4.02 -1.27
C ASP A 61 0.33 -5.15 -1.99
N GLY A 62 -0.03 -5.46 -3.25
CA GLY A 62 0.74 -6.35 -4.11
C GLY A 62 2.23 -5.99 -4.23
N LEU A 63 2.58 -4.70 -4.14
CA LEU A 63 3.97 -4.26 -4.07
C LEU A 63 4.54 -4.37 -2.64
N TRP A 64 3.85 -3.80 -1.66
CA TRP A 64 4.33 -3.70 -0.28
C TRP A 64 4.38 -5.04 0.48
N LYS A 65 3.75 -6.09 -0.05
CA LYS A 65 3.86 -7.46 0.48
C LYS A 65 5.24 -8.08 0.22
N VAL A 66 5.98 -7.59 -0.77
CA VAL A 66 7.25 -8.21 -1.22
C VAL A 66 8.43 -7.25 -1.27
N LEU A 67 8.21 -5.94 -1.10
CA LEU A 67 9.26 -4.92 -0.97
C LEU A 67 9.11 -4.13 0.33
N SER A 68 10.25 -3.83 0.97
CA SER A 68 10.31 -2.83 2.04
C SER A 68 10.30 -1.40 1.46
N ASN A 69 10.08 -0.42 2.34
CA ASN A 69 10.14 1.00 1.97
C ASN A 69 11.52 1.38 1.44
N GLU A 70 12.59 0.92 2.09
CA GLU A 70 13.98 1.20 1.73
C GLU A 70 14.33 0.61 0.35
N GLU A 71 13.93 -0.63 0.10
CA GLU A 71 14.14 -1.27 -1.21
C GLU A 71 13.41 -0.53 -2.33
N ALA A 72 12.17 -0.10 -2.08
CA ALA A 72 11.39 0.68 -3.05
C ALA A 72 12.04 2.04 -3.33
N ILE A 73 12.56 2.71 -2.30
CA ILE A 73 13.30 3.97 -2.41
C ILE A 73 14.56 3.76 -3.26
N ASP A 74 15.35 2.73 -2.98
CA ASP A 74 16.59 2.43 -3.71
C ASP A 74 16.33 2.14 -5.18
N ILE A 75 15.25 1.44 -5.49
CA ILE A 75 14.83 1.17 -6.88
C ILE A 75 14.38 2.46 -7.56
N ALA A 76 13.52 3.25 -6.93
CA ALA A 76 13.00 4.48 -7.51
C ALA A 76 14.12 5.51 -7.78
N ARG A 77 15.14 5.58 -6.91
CA ARG A 77 16.31 6.46 -7.06
C ARG A 77 17.19 6.14 -8.26
N LYS A 78 17.18 4.91 -8.79
CA LYS A 78 18.02 4.50 -9.94
C LYS A 78 17.70 5.25 -11.23
N THR A 79 16.56 5.93 -11.33
CA THR A 79 16.19 6.69 -12.52
C THR A 79 15.41 7.96 -12.21
N ARG A 80 15.71 9.03 -12.96
CA ARG A 80 14.98 10.31 -12.87
C ARG A 80 13.64 10.30 -13.63
N ASP A 81 13.36 9.27 -14.42
CA ASP A 81 12.07 9.13 -15.10
C ASP A 81 11.07 8.44 -14.15
N PRO A 82 10.01 9.13 -13.69
CA PRO A 82 9.04 8.55 -12.77
C PRO A 82 8.27 7.36 -13.35
N GLN A 83 7.98 7.35 -14.65
CA GLN A 83 7.29 6.22 -15.28
C GLN A 83 8.21 5.00 -15.35
N LYS A 84 9.49 5.20 -15.63
CA LYS A 84 10.48 4.12 -15.59
C LYS A 84 10.69 3.59 -14.18
N ALA A 85 10.74 4.46 -13.18
CA ALA A 85 10.83 4.06 -11.76
C ALA A 85 9.62 3.20 -11.35
N ALA A 86 8.40 3.61 -11.69
CA ALA A 86 7.18 2.83 -11.43
C ALA A 86 7.23 1.45 -12.11
N LYS A 87 7.67 1.37 -13.37
CA LYS A 87 7.83 0.09 -14.08
C LYS A 87 8.87 -0.82 -13.43
N GLN A 88 9.99 -0.27 -12.95
CA GLN A 88 11.02 -1.04 -12.25
C GLN A 88 10.53 -1.58 -10.92
N LEU A 89 9.75 -0.79 -10.17
CA LEU A 89 9.11 -1.22 -8.93
C LEU A 89 8.12 -2.37 -9.16
N VAL A 90 7.26 -2.26 -10.17
CA VAL A 90 6.32 -3.34 -10.54
C VAL A 90 7.08 -4.59 -11.00
N ALA A 91 8.10 -4.43 -11.84
CA ALA A 91 8.91 -5.56 -12.31
C ALA A 91 9.62 -6.28 -11.16
N GLU A 92 10.16 -5.54 -10.18
CA GLU A 92 10.78 -6.15 -9.00
C GLU A 92 9.75 -6.95 -8.18
N ALA A 93 8.55 -6.40 -7.96
CA ALA A 93 7.50 -7.11 -7.24
C ALA A 93 7.06 -8.40 -7.97
N LEU A 94 7.01 -8.39 -9.31
CA LEU A 94 6.76 -9.57 -10.12
C LEU A 94 7.90 -10.60 -10.04
N ASN A 95 9.15 -10.15 -10.07
CA ASN A 95 10.32 -11.02 -9.93
C ASN A 95 10.37 -11.71 -8.56
N ARG A 96 9.80 -11.08 -7.54
CA ARG A 96 9.63 -11.65 -6.19
C ARG A 96 8.36 -12.49 -6.04
N GLU A 97 7.74 -12.87 -7.16
CA GLU A 97 6.58 -13.74 -7.22
C GLU A 97 5.37 -13.20 -6.43
N SER A 98 5.18 -11.88 -6.42
CA SER A 98 3.93 -11.31 -5.89
C SER A 98 2.72 -11.91 -6.60
N LYS A 99 1.74 -12.35 -5.82
CA LYS A 99 0.55 -13.08 -6.28
C LYS A 99 -0.71 -12.20 -6.37
N ASP A 100 -0.53 -10.89 -6.22
CA ASP A 100 -1.61 -9.92 -6.17
C ASP A 100 -1.57 -8.98 -7.38
N ASP A 101 -2.64 -8.23 -7.60
CA ASP A 101 -2.62 -7.14 -8.58
C ASP A 101 -1.67 -6.02 -8.12
N ILE A 102 -0.79 -5.61 -9.02
CA ILE A 102 0.27 -4.64 -8.71
C ILE A 102 0.01 -3.35 -9.48
N SER A 103 -0.22 -2.27 -8.75
CA SER A 103 -0.32 -0.91 -9.28
C SER A 103 0.68 -0.01 -8.55
N CYS A 104 1.39 0.84 -9.28
CA CYS A 104 2.39 1.74 -8.72
C CYS A 104 2.37 3.09 -9.45
N ILE A 105 2.38 4.18 -8.69
CA ILE A 105 2.50 5.56 -9.13
C ILE A 105 3.75 6.13 -8.46
N VAL A 106 4.62 6.77 -9.26
CA VAL A 106 5.77 7.52 -8.77
C VAL A 106 5.60 8.96 -9.21
N VAL A 107 5.68 9.89 -8.25
CA VAL A 107 5.69 11.33 -8.51
C VAL A 107 7.06 11.85 -8.11
N ARG A 108 7.79 12.46 -9.05
CA ARG A 108 9.03 13.17 -8.74
C ARG A 108 8.74 14.65 -8.55
N PHE A 109 9.19 15.18 -7.42
CA PHE A 109 9.11 16.61 -7.18
C PHE A 109 10.31 17.29 -7.83
N ARG A 110 10.09 18.49 -8.36
CA ARG A 110 11.17 19.35 -8.83
C ARG A 110 11.60 20.18 -7.64
N GLY A 111 12.77 19.90 -7.09
CA GLY A 111 13.53 20.92 -6.36
C GLY A 111 13.92 22.05 -7.29
#